data_AF-A0A372RAB9-F1
#
_entry.id   AF-A0A372RAB9-F1
#
_cell.length_a   1.000
_cell.length_b   1.000
_cell.length_c   1.000
_cell.angle_alpha   90.00
_cell.angle_beta   90.00
_cell.angle_gamma   90.00
#
_symmetry.space_group_name_H-M   'P 1'
#
loop_
_entity.id
_entity.type
_entity.pdbx_description
1 polymer ?
#
loop_
_entity_poly.entity_id
_entity_poly.type
_entity_poly.pdbx_seq_one_letter_code
_entity_poly.pdbx_strand_id
1 'polypeptide(L)' 'ILFGGGKHACPGRHFAINEIKFFMHNIILKYNICTESGKIEGRKMYGPTAYPSPSGIIIEKRRVK' A
#
# COMPACT_ATOMS: atom_id res chain seq x y z
N ILE A 1 9.60 -9.78 11.37
CA ILE A 1 10.00 -10.22 10.01
C ILE A 1 8.72 -10.34 9.16
N LEU A 2 8.59 -9.59 8.05
CA LEU A 2 7.33 -9.49 7.28
C LEU A 2 7.00 -10.76 6.46
N PHE A 3 8.02 -11.44 5.94
CA PHE A 3 7.86 -12.61 5.08
C PHE A 3 8.28 -13.92 5.77
N GLY A 4 8.27 -13.98 7.11
CA GLY A 4 8.79 -15.12 7.86
C GLY A 4 10.29 -15.39 7.66
N GLY A 5 10.78 -16.51 8.17
CA GLY A 5 12.20 -16.91 8.09
C GLY A 5 12.41 -18.41 8.25
N GLY A 6 13.57 -18.91 7.82
CA GLY A 6 13.91 -20.34 7.86
C GLY A 6 12.90 -21.19 7.06
N LYS A 7 12.48 -22.33 7.62
CA LYS A 7 11.49 -23.25 7.03
C LYS A 7 10.09 -22.64 6.80
N HIS A 8 9.82 -21.48 7.38
CA HIS A 8 8.55 -20.76 7.25
C HIS A 8 8.71 -19.42 6.51
N ALA A 9 9.80 -19.24 5.77
CA ALA A 9 9.95 -18.09 4.89
C ALA A 9 8.93 -18.16 3.75
N CYS A 10 8.33 -17.03 3.39
CA CYS A 10 7.41 -16.94 2.27
C CYS A 10 8.19 -17.10 0.95
N PRO A 11 7.92 -18.15 0.15
CA PRO A 11 8.62 -18.38 -1.10
C PRO A 11 8.32 -17.29 -2.15
N GLY A 12 7.18 -16.60 -2.02
CA GLY A 12 6.75 -15.53 -2.92
C GLY A 12 7.33 -14.15 -2.62
N ARG A 13 8.30 -14.00 -1.70
CA ARG A 13 8.83 -12.69 -1.27
C ARG A 13 9.23 -11.78 -2.44
N HIS A 14 10.03 -12.30 -3.37
CA HIS A 14 10.53 -11.50 -4.49
C HIS A 14 9.43 -11.14 -5.49
N PHE A 15 8.52 -12.09 -5.76
CA PHE A 15 7.35 -11.85 -6.60
C PHE A 15 6.47 -10.74 -6.00
N ALA A 16 6.07 -10.87 -4.72
CA ALA A 16 5.25 -9.86 -4.04
C ALA A 16 5.90 -8.47 -4.04
N ILE A 17 7.21 -8.39 -3.80
CA ILE A 17 7.94 -7.11 -3.83
C ILE A 17 7.88 -6.48 -5.23
N ASN A 18 8.08 -7.27 -6.29
CA ASN A 18 8.08 -6.75 -7.65
C ASN A 18 6.68 -6.32 -8.09
N GLU A 19 5.65 -7.11 -7.79
CA GLU A 19 4.25 -6.75 -8.06
C GLU A 19 3.86 -5.44 -7.38
N ILE A 20 4.18 -5.29 -6.08
CA ILE A 20 3.89 -4.06 -5.33
C ILE A 20 4.62 -2.87 -5.96
N LYS A 21 5.88 -3.04 -6.38
CA LYS A 21 6.65 -1.96 -7.01
C LYS A 21 6.04 -1.54 -8.34
N PHE A 22 5.71 -2.48 -9.23
CA PHE A 22 5.12 -2.16 -10.52
C PHE A 22 3.72 -1.52 -10.38
N PHE A 23 2.92 -2.03 -9.45
CA PHE A 23 1.63 -1.46 -9.10
C PHE A 23 1.78 -0.02 -8.61
N MET A 24 2.63 0.22 -7.61
CA MET A 24 2.85 1.55 -7.04
C MET A 24 3.42 2.53 -8.06
N HIS A 25 4.36 2.09 -8.90
CA HIS A 25 4.90 2.90 -9.99
C HIS A 25 3.79 3.41 -10.92
N ASN A 26 2.90 2.52 -11.36
CA ASN A 26 1.79 2.90 -12.23
C ASN A 26 0.80 3.83 -11.53
N ILE A 27 0.48 3.56 -10.26
CA ILE A 27 -0.45 4.37 -9.50
C ILE A 27 0.07 5.80 -9.29
N ILE A 28 1.30 5.94 -8.80
CA ILE A 28 1.88 7.25 -8.46
C ILE A 28 2.03 8.14 -9.69
N LEU A 29 2.27 7.57 -10.87
CA LEU A 29 2.37 8.33 -12.12
C LEU A 29 1.01 8.79 -12.64
N LYS A 30 -0.02 7.95 -12.55
CA LYS A 30 -1.31 8.16 -13.21
C LYS A 30 -2.36 8.83 -12.31
N TYR A 31 -2.18 8.80 -10.99
CA TYR A 31 -3.20 9.25 -10.05
C TYR A 31 -2.63 10.16 -8.97
N ASN A 32 -3.46 11.09 -8.51
CA ASN A 32 -3.30 11.77 -7.24
C ASN A 32 -4.17 11.05 -6.23
N ILE A 33 -3.57 10.62 -5.12
CA ILE A 33 -4.25 9.90 -4.04
C ILE A 33 -4.15 10.75 -2.79
N CYS A 34 -5.30 11.09 -2.22
CA CYS A 34 -5.38 11.87 -1.00
C CYS A 34 -6.53 11.36 -0.11
N THR A 35 -6.52 11.82 1.13
CA THR A 35 -7.64 11.69 2.07
C THR A 35 -8.42 12.99 2.06
N GLU A 36 -9.66 12.96 2.53
CA GLU A 36 -10.48 14.18 2.69
C GLU A 36 -9.79 15.25 3.55
N SER A 37 -9.05 14.81 4.58
CA SER A 37 -8.30 15.70 5.48
C SER A 37 -6.97 16.20 4.91
N GLY A 38 -6.50 15.63 3.79
CA GLY A 38 -5.17 15.84 3.23
C GLY A 38 -4.02 15.28 4.09
N LYS A 39 -4.32 14.60 5.20
CA LYS A 39 -3.35 14.00 6.13
C LYS A 39 -3.35 12.48 6.04
N ILE A 40 -2.23 11.86 6.39
CA ILE A 40 -2.17 10.40 6.51
C ILE A 40 -2.97 9.99 7.74
N GLU A 41 -4.07 9.28 7.50
CA GLU A 41 -4.91 8.74 8.56
C GLU A 41 -4.20 7.62 9.32
N GLY A 42 -4.48 7.51 10.62
CA GLY A 42 -3.88 6.49 11.48
C GLY A 42 -4.30 5.08 11.07
N ARG A 43 -3.34 4.16 10.99
CA ARG A 43 -3.62 2.72 10.81
C ARG A 43 -4.32 2.15 12.04
N LYS A 44 -5.27 1.23 11.83
CA LYS A 44 -5.90 0.48 12.92
C LYS A 44 -5.09 -0.78 13.21
N MET A 45 -4.81 -1.05 14.48
CA MET A 45 -4.15 -2.28 14.89
C MET A 45 -5.20 -3.32 15.28
N TYR A 46 -5.12 -4.52 14.71
CA TYR A 46 -5.88 -5.68 15.16
C TYR A 46 -4.88 -6.78 15.52
N GLY A 47 -4.69 -6.97 16.83
CA GLY A 47 -3.58 -7.75 17.35
C GLY A 47 -2.23 -7.21 16.83
N PRO A 48 -1.33 -8.08 16.32
CA PRO A 48 -0.03 -7.64 15.80
C PRO A 48 -0.11 -7.05 14.38
N THR A 49 -1.28 -7.07 13.73
CA THR A 49 -1.43 -6.68 12.33
C THR A 49 -1.97 -5.27 12.20
N ALA A 50 -1.34 -4.46 11.35
CA ALA A 50 -1.84 -3.16 10.97
C ALA A 50 -2.81 -3.26 9.78
N TYR A 51 -3.96 -2.63 9.91
CA TYR A 51 -4.99 -2.48 8.89
C TYR A 51 -5.13 -1.00 8.51
N PRO A 52 -5.53 -0.69 7.26
CA PRO A 52 -5.79 0.68 6.86
C PRO A 52 -6.89 1.31 7.71
N SER A 53 -6.89 2.64 7.79
CA SER A 53 -8.05 3.37 8.32
C SER A 53 -9.29 3.04 7.47
N PRO A 54 -10.50 2.94 8.07
CA PRO A 54 -11.74 2.84 7.30
C PRO A 54 -12.09 4.17 6.58
N SER A 55 -11.33 5.25 6.83
CA SER A 55 -11.53 6.53 6.16
C SER A 55 -11.43 6.38 4.64
N GLY A 56 -12.28 7.11 3.92
CA GLY A 56 -12.28 7.12 2.46
C GLY A 56 -10.95 7.61 1.89
N ILE A 57 -10.57 7.04 0.75
CA ILE A 57 -9.44 7.51 -0.07
C ILE A 57 -10.02 8.09 -1.35
N ILE A 58 -9.58 9.30 -1.69
CA ILE A 58 -9.93 9.97 -2.94
C ILE A 58 -8.83 9.66 -3.96
N ILE A 59 -9.24 9.18 -5.14
CA ILE A 59 -8.33 8.83 -6.23
C ILE A 59 -8.75 9.60 -7.47
N GLU A 60 -7.90 10.55 -7.88
CA GLU A 60 -8.15 11.38 -9.05
C GLU A 60 -7.14 11.06 -10.14
N LYS A 61 -7.60 10.90 -11.38
CA LYS A 61 -6.70 10.75 -12.53
C LYS A 61 -5.89 12.03 -12.71
N ARG A 62 -4.57 11.91 -12.71
CA ARG A 62 -3.68 13.03 -12.98
C ARG A 62 -3.89 13.50 -14.42
N ARG A 63 -4.12 14.80 -14.60
CA ARG A 63 -4.13 15.42 -15.93
C ARG A 63 -2.68 15.52 -16.39
N VAL A 64 -2.35 14.82 -17.46
CA VAL A 64 -1.08 15.01 -18.17
C VAL A 64 -1.19 16.37 -18.84
N LYS A 65 -0.29 17.29 -18.50
CA LYS A 65 -0.13 18.53 -19.27
C LYS A 65 0.38 18.21 -20.67
#